data_AF-A0A7Y5SLZ5-F1
#
_entry.id   AF-A0A7Y5SLZ5-F1
#
_cell.length_a   1.000
_cell.length_b   1.000
_cell.length_c   1.000
_cell.angle_alpha   90.00
_cell.angle_beta   90.00
_cell.angle_gamma   90.00
#
_symmetry.space_group_name_H-M   'P 1'
#
loop_
_entity.id
_entity.type
_entity.pdbx_description
1 polymer ?
#
loop_
_entity_poly.entity_id
_entity_poly.type
_entity_poly.pdbx_seq_one_letter_code
_entity_poly.pdbx_strand_id
1 'polypeptide(L)'
;MVAQIHHINDAALILMRHQGTMKQRLAAACDELWAAMENPEEWPTDLMEHASRIVDKILESSAIGNPVKNMDERTARRVAVAITRLAAELRKRGLVPPVPSDK
;
A
#
# COMPACT_ATOMS: atom_id res chain seq x y z
N MET A 1 -3.75 11.97 -12.96
CA MET A 1 -4.27 12.52 -11.68
C MET A 1 -5.09 11.54 -10.84
N VAL A 2 -6.33 11.15 -11.19
CA VAL A 2 -7.20 10.42 -10.24
C VAL A 2 -6.88 8.92 -10.12
N ALA A 3 -6.57 8.24 -11.23
CA ALA A 3 -6.45 6.77 -11.24
C ALA A 3 -5.29 6.22 -10.40
N GLN A 4 -4.13 6.89 -10.38
CA GLN A 4 -2.94 6.33 -9.74
C GLN A 4 -2.96 6.41 -8.22
N ILE A 5 -3.50 7.49 -7.67
CA ILE A 5 -3.64 7.64 -6.21
C ILE A 5 -4.79 6.75 -5.69
N HIS A 6 -5.75 6.36 -6.55
CA HIS A 6 -6.80 5.41 -6.18
C HIS A 6 -6.26 4.03 -5.83
N HIS A 7 -5.21 3.56 -6.51
CA HIS A 7 -4.58 2.28 -6.19
C HIS A 7 -4.08 2.22 -4.73
N ILE A 8 -3.61 3.31 -4.13
CA ILE A 8 -3.23 3.32 -2.70
C ILE A 8 -4.43 3.18 -1.77
N ASN A 9 -5.56 3.78 -2.15
CA ASN A 9 -6.81 3.61 -1.42
C ASN A 9 -7.31 2.16 -1.53
N ASP A 10 -7.19 1.56 -2.72
CA ASP A 10 -7.55 0.16 -2.97
C ASP A 10 -6.63 -0.80 -2.21
N ALA A 11 -5.33 -0.52 -2.16
CA ALA A 11 -4.36 -1.24 -1.33
C ALA A 11 -4.78 -1.23 0.15
N ALA A 12 -5.15 -0.06 0.68
CA ALA A 12 -5.63 0.05 2.06
C ALA A 12 -6.95 -0.70 2.29
N LEU A 13 -7.89 -0.63 1.33
CA LEU A 13 -9.14 -1.38 1.36
C LEU A 13 -8.92 -2.88 1.41
N ILE A 14 -8.03 -3.41 0.58
CA ILE A 14 -7.64 -4.82 0.57
C ILE A 14 -7.12 -5.26 1.95
N LEU A 15 -6.28 -4.44 2.57
CA LEU A 15 -5.71 -4.72 3.90
C LEU A 15 -6.74 -4.68 5.03
N MET A 16 -7.82 -3.92 4.88
CA MET A 16 -8.92 -3.84 5.86
C MET A 16 -9.92 -4.99 5.74
N ARG A 17 -10.04 -5.66 4.58
CA ARG A 17 -10.96 -6.78 4.38
C ARG A 17 -10.63 -7.96 5.30
N HIS A 18 -11.64 -8.69 5.77
CA HIS A 18 -11.45 -9.88 6.62
C HIS A 18 -11.18 -11.18 5.83
N GLN A 19 -11.18 -11.12 4.50
CA GLN A 19 -11.00 -12.30 3.65
C GLN A 19 -9.51 -12.59 3.43
N GLY A 20 -9.09 -13.81 3.75
CA GLY A 20 -7.72 -14.28 3.55
C GLY A 20 -6.76 -13.93 4.69
N THR A 21 -5.55 -14.49 4.62
CA THR A 21 -4.48 -14.23 5.60
C THR A 21 -3.89 -12.83 5.43
N MET A 22 -3.18 -12.32 6.45
CA MET A 22 -2.48 -11.02 6.36
C MET A 22 -1.52 -10.98 5.17
N LYS A 23 -0.77 -12.07 4.91
CA LYS A 23 0.15 -12.15 3.76
C LYS A 23 -0.56 -12.12 2.42
N GLN A 24 -1.71 -12.79 2.28
CA GLN A 24 -2.48 -12.76 1.02
C GLN A 24 -3.05 -11.36 0.75
N ARG A 25 -3.59 -10.70 1.78
CA ARG A 25 -4.05 -9.31 1.65
C ARG A 25 -2.90 -8.36 1.35
N LEU A 26 -1.74 -8.56 1.99
CA LEU A 26 -0.57 -7.75 1.71
C LEU A 26 -0.05 -7.97 0.28
N ALA A 27 -0.05 -9.20 -0.23
CA ALA A 27 0.38 -9.47 -1.61
C ALA A 27 -0.49 -8.70 -2.62
N ALA A 28 -1.81 -8.79 -2.49
CA ALA A 28 -2.73 -8.02 -3.34
C ALA A 28 -2.59 -6.49 -3.15
N ALA A 29 -2.36 -6.02 -1.93
CA ALA A 29 -2.11 -4.60 -1.67
C ALA A 29 -0.77 -4.11 -2.24
N CYS A 30 0.23 -4.98 -2.37
CA CYS A 30 1.48 -4.65 -3.05
C CYS A 30 1.25 -4.47 -4.56
N ASP A 31 0.44 -5.31 -5.20
CA ASP A 31 0.15 -5.14 -6.63
C ASP A 31 -0.43 -3.73 -6.92
N GLU A 32 -1.35 -3.28 -6.07
CA GLU A 32 -1.90 -1.92 -6.13
C GLU A 32 -0.84 -0.83 -5.83
N LEU A 33 -0.01 -1.03 -4.80
CA LEU A 33 1.06 -0.07 -4.47
C LEU A 33 2.08 0.08 -5.63
N TRP A 34 2.35 -0.99 -6.38
CA TRP A 34 3.26 -0.98 -7.51
C TRP A 34 2.65 -0.23 -8.69
N ALA A 35 1.37 -0.48 -8.99
CA ALA A 35 0.62 0.28 -9.98
C ALA A 35 0.66 1.77 -9.67
N ALA A 36 0.38 2.14 -8.41
CA ALA A 36 0.39 3.52 -7.94
C ALA A 36 1.74 4.24 -8.15
N MET A 37 2.83 3.48 -8.16
CA MET A 37 4.20 3.96 -8.33
C MET A 37 4.69 4.04 -9.78
N GLU A 38 3.92 3.56 -10.76
CA GLU A 38 4.34 3.61 -12.18
C GLU A 38 4.51 5.04 -12.71
N ASN A 39 3.83 6.03 -12.12
CA ASN A 39 3.95 7.45 -12.50
C ASN A 39 4.23 8.34 -11.26
N PRO A 40 5.47 8.32 -10.75
CA PRO A 40 5.81 8.96 -9.47
C PRO A 40 5.84 10.49 -9.52
N GLU A 41 5.94 11.07 -10.72
CA GLU A 41 6.04 12.52 -10.93
C GLU A 41 4.78 13.30 -10.52
N GLU A 42 3.63 12.61 -10.41
CA GLU A 42 2.37 13.20 -9.99
C GLU A 42 2.21 13.28 -8.46
N TRP A 43 3.16 12.75 -7.68
CA TRP A 43 3.06 12.66 -6.23
C TRP A 43 3.79 13.80 -5.51
N PRO A 44 3.25 14.29 -4.38
CA PRO A 44 4.03 15.11 -3.46
C PRO A 44 5.29 14.35 -3.01
N THR A 45 6.45 15.01 -3.05
CA THR A 45 7.77 14.41 -2.79
C THR A 45 7.81 13.64 -1.46
N ASP A 46 7.22 14.19 -0.41
CA ASP A 46 7.22 13.57 0.93
C ASP A 46 6.38 12.28 0.99
N LEU A 47 5.30 12.21 0.21
CA LEU A 47 4.47 11.00 0.10
C LEU A 47 5.13 9.94 -0.77
N MET A 48 5.84 10.36 -1.82
CA MET A 48 6.67 9.48 -2.63
C MET A 48 7.80 8.86 -1.79
N GLU A 49 8.51 9.66 -0.98
CA GLU A 49 9.52 9.14 -0.05
C GLU A 49 8.93 8.11 0.93
N HIS A 50 7.71 8.34 1.43
CA HIS A 50 7.05 7.40 2.32
C HIS A 50 6.68 6.10 1.58
N ALA A 51 6.15 6.18 0.36
CA ALA A 51 5.84 5.02 -0.48
C ALA A 51 7.11 4.20 -0.79
N SER A 52 8.20 4.86 -1.18
CA SER A 52 9.49 4.21 -1.45
C SER A 52 10.02 3.46 -0.24
N ARG A 53 9.96 4.03 0.97
CA ARG A 53 10.37 3.33 2.20
C ARG A 53 9.54 2.07 2.48
N ILE A 54 8.25 2.08 2.11
CA ILE A 54 7.39 0.89 2.25
C ILE A 54 7.84 -0.18 1.26
N VAL A 55 8.09 0.19 0.00
CA VAL A 55 8.58 -0.72 -1.04
C VAL A 55 9.94 -1.30 -0.70
N ASP A 56 10.89 -0.48 -0.26
CA ASP A 56 12.20 -0.94 0.21
C ASP A 56 12.04 -1.99 1.30
N LYS A 57 11.13 -1.75 2.26
CA LYS A 57 10.87 -2.70 3.34
C LYS A 57 10.28 -4.02 2.85
N ILE A 58 9.44 -3.97 1.82
CA ILE A 58 8.87 -5.15 1.19
C ILE A 58 10.00 -5.92 0.47
N LEU A 59 10.83 -5.22 -0.29
CA LEU A 59 11.93 -5.81 -1.05
C LEU A 59 13.04 -6.39 -0.18
N GLU A 60 13.33 -5.81 1.00
CA GLU A 60 14.24 -6.38 2.01
C GLU A 60 13.84 -7.80 2.41
N SER A 61 12.56 -8.15 2.32
CA SER A 61 12.03 -9.47 2.67
C SER A 61 12.14 -10.49 1.51
N SER A 62 12.63 -10.07 0.34
CA SER A 62 12.83 -10.91 -0.85
C SER A 62 14.29 -11.26 -1.05
N ALA A 63 14.59 -12.56 -1.06
CA ALA A 63 15.81 -13.04 -1.72
C ALA A 63 15.62 -13.11 -3.25
N ILE A 64 14.49 -13.65 -3.75
CA ILE A 64 14.18 -13.75 -5.20
C ILE A 64 12.64 -13.89 -5.37
N GLY A 65 12.01 -13.04 -6.19
CA GLY A 65 10.74 -13.31 -6.89
C GLY A 65 9.42 -13.24 -6.12
N ASN A 66 9.38 -13.29 -4.78
CA ASN A 66 8.13 -13.12 -4.03
C ASN A 66 8.35 -12.59 -2.61
N PRO A 67 8.48 -11.25 -2.44
CA PRO A 67 8.85 -10.63 -1.16
C PRO A 67 7.86 -10.92 -0.03
N VAL A 68 6.56 -10.96 -0.35
CA VAL A 68 5.51 -11.13 0.65
C VAL A 68 5.41 -12.58 1.13
N LYS A 69 5.70 -13.56 0.29
CA LYS A 69 5.63 -14.99 0.66
C LYS A 69 6.55 -15.32 1.82
N ASN A 70 7.78 -14.83 1.77
CA ASN A 70 8.84 -15.13 2.75
C ASN A 70 8.88 -14.17 3.94
N MET A 71 8.18 -13.04 3.86
CA MET A 71 8.08 -12.06 4.95
C MET A 71 7.48 -12.69 6.22
N ASP A 72 8.01 -12.39 7.40
CA ASP A 72 7.39 -12.84 8.65
C ASP A 72 6.09 -12.08 8.96
N GLU A 73 5.19 -12.68 9.75
CA GLU A 73 3.87 -12.10 10.05
C GLU A 73 3.96 -10.73 10.76
N ARG A 74 4.99 -10.50 11.60
CA ARG A 74 5.17 -9.23 12.31
C ARG A 74 5.57 -8.13 11.33
N THR A 75 6.48 -8.43 10.40
CA THR A 75 6.85 -7.50 9.33
C THR A 75 5.69 -7.23 8.38
N ALA A 76 4.95 -8.26 7.97
CA ALA A 76 3.75 -8.11 7.13
C ALA A 76 2.71 -7.15 7.75
N ARG A 77 2.44 -7.29 9.05
CA ARG A 77 1.54 -6.37 9.78
C ARG A 77 2.07 -4.94 9.80
N ARG A 78 3.38 -4.75 10.00
CA ARG A 78 3.99 -3.40 10.01
C ARG A 78 3.88 -2.73 8.65
N VAL A 79 4.14 -3.46 7.57
CA VAL A 79 3.98 -2.97 6.20
C VAL A 79 2.51 -2.63 5.92
N ALA A 80 1.57 -3.51 6.27
CA ALA A 80 0.14 -3.25 6.08
C ALA A 80 -0.33 -1.97 6.82
N VAL A 81 0.14 -1.74 8.05
CA VAL A 81 -0.13 -0.50 8.80
C VAL A 81 0.47 0.71 8.10
N ALA A 82 1.68 0.61 7.54
CA ALA A 82 2.31 1.72 6.82
C ALA A 82 1.54 2.10 5.55
N ILE A 83 1.13 1.13 4.74
CA ILE A 83 0.28 1.34 3.55
C ILE A 83 -1.03 2.03 3.94
N THR A 84 -1.69 1.54 5.00
CA THR A 84 -2.95 2.12 5.50
C THR A 84 -2.78 3.57 5.96
N ARG A 85 -1.65 3.89 6.59
CA ARG A 85 -1.32 5.25 7.03
C ARG A 85 -1.06 6.18 5.84
N LEU A 86 -0.33 5.71 4.82
CA LEU A 86 -0.12 6.47 3.58
C LEU A 86 -1.46 6.83 2.93
N ALA A 87 -2.37 5.87 2.80
CA ALA A 87 -3.72 6.11 2.28
C ALA A 87 -4.52 7.12 3.14
N ALA A 88 -4.37 7.08 4.47
CA ALA A 88 -5.01 8.06 5.35
C ALA A 88 -4.43 9.47 5.18
N GLU A 89 -3.13 9.60 4.95
CA GLU A 89 -2.46 10.89 4.73
C GLU A 89 -2.87 11.50 3.39
N LEU A 90 -2.93 10.69 2.32
CA LEU A 90 -3.46 11.11 1.02
C LEU A 90 -4.89 11.63 1.13
N ARG A 91 -5.75 10.96 1.91
CA ARG A 91 -7.12 11.41 2.21
C ARG A 91 -7.17 12.73 2.96
N LYS A 92 -6.33 12.90 3.99
CA LYS A 92 -6.26 14.16 4.75
C LYS A 92 -5.89 15.36 3.88
N ARG A 93 -5.10 15.14 2.83
CA ARG A 93 -4.70 16.17 1.87
C ARG A 93 -5.71 16.39 0.74
N GLY A 94 -6.83 15.66 0.74
CA GLY A 94 -7.85 15.74 -0.31
C GLY A 94 -7.39 15.16 -1.66
N LEU A 95 -6.32 14.37 -1.67
CA LEU A 95 -5.75 13.79 -2.90
C LEU A 95 -6.50 12.54 -3.37
N VAL A 96 -7.31 11.94 -2.50
CA VAL A 96 -8.18 10.80 -2.79
C VAL A 96 -9.53 10.93 -2.09
N PRO A 97 -10.59 10.38 -2.69
CA PRO A 97 -11.89 10.33 -2.05
C PRO A 97 -11.86 9.51 -0.74
N PRO A 98 -12.74 9.81 0.23
CA PRO A 98 -12.91 8.99 1.40
C PRO A 98 -13.37 7.59 0.99
N VAL A 99 -12.87 6.57 1.69
CA VAL A 99 -13.32 5.19 1.50
C VAL A 99 -14.82 5.14 1.80
N PRO A 100 -15.67 4.62 0.89
CA PRO A 100 -17.09 4.45 1.18
C PRO A 100 -17.23 3.56 2.42
N SER A 101 -17.87 4.08 3.47
CA SER A 101 -18.32 3.24 4.57
C SER A 101 -19.50 2.44 4.04
N ASP A 102 -19.33 1.13 3.89
CA ASP A 102 -20.45 0.22 3.66
C ASP A 102 -21.50 0.49 4.75
N LYS A 103 -22.66 1.01 4.33
CA LYS A 103 -23.86 1.11 5.14
C LYS A 103 -24.62 -0.20 5.07
#